data_AF-A0A8I1XKP2-F1
#
_entry.id   AF-A0A8I1XKP2-F1
#
_cell.length_a   1.000
_cell.length_b   1.000
_cell.length_c   1.000
_cell.angle_alpha   90.00
_cell.angle_beta   90.00
_cell.angle_gamma   90.00
#
_symmetry.space_group_name_H-M   'P 1'
#
loop_
_entity.id
_entity.type
_entity.pdbx_description
1 polymer ?
#
loop_
_entity_poly.entity_id
_entity_poly.type
_entity_poly.pdbx_seq_one_letter_code
_entity_poly.pdbx_strand_id
1 'polypeptide(L)'
;MKLLNRKQALLSLFIAASLGGAVVTDAVAQSDRSSERASRKSKSGKAEELYPQSTRQAPTIKPSSKLSSKLQKLIETFNKGEDYPGVRTQADEILANSAANDADKALAAQLAAQAAYNLDDTAGAKKYLQQAIGLNALDNNGQFQSMLMLAQLQMQDDQQAEGLATLDKYLEESKSQRPEDLILKGQALYQTERYKEAIPVLKQAIAASPEPKDSWNQLLMASYAEAGQTGEAVAAAEALAAKTPNDKKAQLNLANMYMQADQMDKAAGVMDKLRASGQLTEEKEYKQLYSIYANTENKEKDVIAVINEGMQKGILKPDYQTYLALAQSYYYSDDVPKAIENWQKAAPLSKDGETYLNLAKVLHSEGRIPEAKQAAQQAIAKGVKKPEDAKKIINLK
;
A
#
# COMPACT_ATOMS: atom_id res chain seq x y z
N MET A 1 13.68 5.61 20.52
CA MET A 1 13.71 5.10 19.14
C MET A 1 13.16 6.21 18.25
N LYS A 2 14.05 7.05 17.68
CA LYS A 2 13.63 8.16 16.80
C LYS A 2 13.11 7.53 15.50
N LEU A 3 11.90 7.90 15.11
CA LEU A 3 11.34 7.57 13.79
C LEU A 3 12.34 8.07 12.73
N LEU A 4 12.99 7.15 12.01
CA LEU A 4 13.74 7.52 10.81
C LEU A 4 12.75 8.18 9.83
N ASN A 5 13.08 9.38 9.36
CA ASN A 5 12.33 10.07 8.33
C ASN A 5 12.27 9.18 7.09
N ARG A 6 11.07 8.92 6.55
CA ARG A 6 10.85 8.10 5.33
C ARG A 6 11.74 8.50 4.14
N LYS A 7 12.23 9.74 4.09
CA LYS A 7 13.17 10.24 3.07
C LYS A 7 14.53 9.52 3.06
N GLN A 8 15.01 9.01 4.20
CA GLN A 8 16.29 8.30 4.25
C GLN A 8 16.23 6.90 3.60
N ALA A 9 15.04 6.30 3.47
CA ALA A 9 14.91 4.96 2.90
C ALA A 9 15.18 4.89 1.38
N LEU A 10 15.05 6.01 0.66
CA LEU A 10 15.39 6.12 -0.78
C LEU A 10 16.89 6.42 -1.02
N LEU A 11 17.64 6.75 0.05
CA LEU A 11 19.05 7.12 0.03
C LEU A 11 19.94 5.93 0.42
N SER A 12 19.81 4.84 -0.31
CA SER A 12 20.79 3.74 -0.32
C SER A 12 21.49 3.72 -1.69
N LEU A 13 22.13 4.84 -2.03
CA LEU A 13 22.81 5.03 -3.31
C LEU A 13 24.32 5.18 -3.07
N PHE A 14 25.03 4.08 -3.28
CA PHE A 14 26.48 4.06 -3.38
C PHE A 14 26.94 4.96 -4.52
N ILE A 15 27.50 6.13 -4.21
CA ILE A 15 28.43 6.80 -5.12
C ILE A 15 29.77 6.10 -4.95
N ALA A 16 30.01 5.06 -5.76
CA ALA A 16 31.33 4.45 -5.86
C ALA A 16 32.03 4.92 -7.15
N ALA A 17 32.92 5.91 -6.96
CA ALA A 17 34.15 6.17 -7.70
C ALA A 17 34.09 6.36 -9.23
N SER A 18 33.79 7.58 -9.70
CA SER A 18 34.30 8.06 -10.99
C SER A 18 35.70 8.69 -10.91
N LEU A 19 36.18 9.04 -9.70
CA LEU A 19 37.53 9.55 -9.45
C LEU A 19 38.08 8.85 -8.21
N GLY A 20 38.98 7.88 -8.40
CA GLY A 20 39.47 6.94 -7.40
C GLY A 20 39.55 7.44 -5.96
N GLY A 21 38.79 6.81 -5.07
CA GLY A 21 38.94 6.90 -3.62
C GLY A 21 37.64 7.15 -2.87
N ALA A 22 37.25 6.16 -2.07
CA ALA A 22 36.15 6.13 -1.09
C ALA A 22 34.76 5.70 -1.63
N VAL A 23 34.40 4.47 -1.25
CA VAL A 23 33.05 3.92 -1.22
C VAL A 23 32.34 4.57 -0.02
N VAL A 24 31.23 5.28 -0.26
CA VAL A 24 30.33 5.70 0.83
C VAL A 24 29.45 4.52 1.19
N THR A 25 29.61 3.99 2.41
CA THR A 25 28.78 2.92 2.95
C THR A 25 27.43 3.46 3.41
N ASP A 26 26.39 2.72 3.04
CA ASP A 26 24.99 2.96 3.32
C ASP A 26 24.62 2.91 4.82
N ALA A 27 23.63 3.71 5.23
CA ALA A 27 23.02 3.69 6.56
C ALA A 27 21.64 2.99 6.58
N VAL A 28 21.19 2.38 5.47
CA VAL A 28 19.90 1.66 5.40
C VAL A 28 20.05 0.14 5.26
N ALA A 29 21.28 -0.39 5.24
CA ALA A 29 21.55 -1.83 5.27
C ALA A 29 21.29 -2.51 6.64
N GLN A 30 20.33 -2.02 7.44
CA GLN A 30 19.98 -2.64 8.72
C GLN A 30 18.93 -3.77 8.63
N SER A 31 18.57 -4.24 7.44
CA SER A 31 17.69 -5.42 7.30
C SER A 31 18.33 -6.67 6.70
N ASP A 32 19.50 -6.59 6.07
CA ASP A 32 20.17 -7.76 5.49
C ASP A 32 21.52 -8.04 6.18
N ARG A 33 21.48 -8.80 7.27
CA ARG A 33 22.68 -9.31 7.96
C ARG A 33 23.52 -10.27 7.10
N SER A 34 23.05 -10.66 5.92
CA SER A 34 23.76 -11.53 4.99
C SER A 34 24.81 -10.79 4.14
N SER A 35 24.58 -9.51 3.82
CA SER A 35 25.52 -8.71 3.00
C SER A 35 26.72 -8.18 3.81
N GLU A 36 26.55 -7.96 5.12
CA GLU A 36 27.64 -7.52 6.01
C GLU A 36 28.80 -8.53 6.15
N ARG A 37 28.55 -9.83 5.87
CA ARG A 37 29.60 -10.85 6.00
C ARG A 37 30.53 -10.89 4.77
N ALA A 38 30.06 -10.42 3.61
CA ALA A 38 30.87 -10.35 2.40
C ALA A 38 31.74 -9.07 2.35
N SER A 39 31.28 -7.97 2.94
CA SER A 39 31.93 -6.66 2.84
C SER A 39 33.14 -6.46 3.76
N ARG A 40 33.37 -7.33 4.76
CA ARG A 40 34.52 -7.21 5.69
C ARG A 40 35.87 -7.62 5.09
N LYS A 41 35.97 -8.03 3.82
CA LYS A 41 37.19 -8.63 3.25
C LYS A 41 37.86 -7.90 2.09
N SER A 42 37.46 -6.67 1.75
CA SER A 42 38.11 -5.89 0.68
C SER A 42 38.76 -4.60 1.21
N LYS A 43 39.97 -4.74 1.80
CA LYS A 43 40.91 -3.62 1.89
C LYS A 43 41.66 -3.54 0.56
N SER A 44 41.48 -2.43 -0.16
CA SER A 44 41.79 -2.19 -1.59
C SER A 44 40.76 -2.81 -2.53
N GLY A 45 40.06 -2.01 -3.34
CA GLY A 45 39.09 -2.57 -4.28
C GLY A 45 38.47 -1.52 -5.19
N LYS A 46 38.44 -1.82 -6.49
CA LYS A 46 37.66 -1.10 -7.51
C LYS A 46 36.18 -1.03 -7.07
N ALA A 47 35.45 -0.01 -7.53
CA ALA A 47 34.00 0.06 -7.31
C ALA A 47 33.34 -1.26 -7.73
N GLU A 48 32.42 -1.76 -6.90
CA GLU A 48 31.65 -2.96 -7.19
C GLU A 48 30.82 -2.76 -8.46
N GLU A 49 30.91 -3.69 -9.40
CA GLU A 49 30.09 -3.68 -10.61
C GLU A 49 28.69 -4.21 -10.27
N LEU A 50 27.71 -3.30 -10.17
CA LEU A 50 26.37 -3.66 -9.73
C LEU A 50 25.55 -4.37 -10.82
N TYR A 51 25.96 -4.23 -12.08
CA TYR A 51 25.22 -4.69 -13.26
C TYR A 51 26.11 -5.50 -14.22
N PRO A 52 26.67 -6.64 -13.77
CA PRO A 52 27.64 -7.42 -14.55
C PRO A 52 27.05 -8.09 -15.79
N GLN A 53 25.72 -8.17 -15.90
CA GLN A 53 25.01 -8.77 -17.04
C GLN A 53 24.45 -7.70 -18.00
N SER A 54 24.80 -6.44 -17.79
CA SER A 54 24.26 -5.34 -18.60
C SER A 54 24.65 -5.44 -20.07
N THR A 55 23.72 -5.09 -20.95
CA THR A 55 23.96 -5.03 -22.40
C THR A 55 24.44 -3.66 -22.86
N ARG A 56 24.32 -2.63 -22.02
CA ARG A 56 24.86 -1.30 -22.29
C ARG A 56 26.38 -1.33 -22.23
N GLN A 57 27.03 -0.96 -23.34
CA GLN A 57 28.47 -0.69 -23.33
C GLN A 57 28.72 0.68 -22.68
N ALA A 58 29.40 0.69 -21.54
CA ALA A 58 29.72 1.93 -20.86
C ALA A 58 30.63 2.82 -21.74
N PRO A 59 30.35 4.13 -21.81
CA PRO A 59 31.17 5.07 -22.58
C PRO A 59 32.59 5.12 -22.01
N THR A 60 33.58 5.22 -22.89
CA THR A 60 35.00 5.36 -22.49
C THR A 60 35.39 6.81 -22.20
N ILE A 61 34.45 7.75 -22.39
CA ILE A 61 34.67 9.19 -22.21
C ILE A 61 34.84 9.46 -20.71
N LYS A 62 35.97 10.07 -20.35
CA LYS A 62 36.27 10.47 -18.97
C LYS A 62 36.00 11.96 -18.77
N PRO A 63 35.73 12.40 -17.53
CA PRO A 63 35.71 13.81 -17.17
C PRO A 63 36.98 14.53 -17.64
N SER A 64 36.83 15.76 -18.10
CA SER A 64 37.92 16.54 -18.67
C SER A 64 38.89 17.04 -17.59
N SER A 65 40.19 17.00 -17.91
CA SER A 65 41.23 17.53 -17.02
C SER A 65 41.09 19.04 -16.75
N LYS A 66 40.46 19.78 -17.67
CA LYS A 66 40.20 21.22 -17.55
C LYS A 66 39.18 21.55 -16.46
N LEU A 67 38.27 20.62 -16.17
CA LEU A 67 37.18 20.81 -15.21
C LEU A 67 37.44 20.06 -13.89
N SER A 68 38.55 19.33 -13.75
CA SER A 68 38.86 18.51 -12.57
C SER A 68 38.68 19.24 -11.25
N SER A 69 39.18 20.48 -11.11
CA SER A 69 39.05 21.25 -9.87
C SER A 69 37.60 21.63 -9.56
N LYS A 70 36.81 22.00 -10.59
CA LYS A 70 35.38 22.31 -10.41
C LYS A 70 34.57 21.08 -10.04
N LEU A 71 34.82 19.94 -10.69
CA LEU A 71 34.17 18.67 -10.37
C LEU A 71 34.52 18.17 -8.98
N GLN A 72 35.79 18.27 -8.59
CA GLN A 72 36.23 17.88 -7.25
C GLN A 72 35.54 18.71 -6.17
N LYS A 73 35.45 20.04 -6.37
CA LYS A 73 34.70 20.93 -5.46
C LYS A 73 33.21 20.58 -5.39
N LEU A 74 32.58 20.26 -6.52
CA LEU A 74 31.19 19.80 -6.58
C LEU A 74 30.97 18.53 -5.75
N ILE A 75 31.83 17.52 -5.96
CA ILE A 75 31.79 16.26 -5.22
C ILE A 75 31.99 16.50 -3.72
N GLU A 76 32.98 17.32 -3.34
CA GLU A 76 33.24 17.64 -1.93
C GLU A 76 32.04 18.35 -1.28
N THR A 77 31.41 19.28 -1.99
CA THR A 77 30.25 20.03 -1.50
C THR A 77 29.06 19.09 -1.31
N PHE A 78 28.84 18.17 -2.26
CA PHE A 78 27.81 17.15 -2.15
C PHE A 78 28.06 16.20 -0.98
N ASN A 79 29.29 15.69 -0.84
CA ASN A 79 29.66 14.73 0.20
C ASN A 79 29.57 15.30 1.62
N LYS A 80 29.68 16.63 1.79
CA LYS A 80 29.42 17.27 3.09
C LYS A 80 27.95 17.14 3.51
N GLY A 81 27.01 17.07 2.55
CA GLY A 81 25.59 16.89 2.83
C GLY A 81 24.90 18.08 3.50
N GLU A 82 25.58 19.24 3.61
CA GLU A 82 25.10 20.43 4.32
C GLU A 82 24.61 21.54 3.38
N ASP A 83 25.10 21.58 2.13
CA ASP A 83 24.88 22.68 1.18
C ASP A 83 24.36 22.20 -0.19
N TYR A 84 23.17 21.62 -0.20
CA TYR A 84 22.50 21.21 -1.45
C TYR A 84 22.22 22.37 -2.43
N PRO A 85 21.88 23.60 -2.01
CA PRO A 85 21.78 24.73 -2.94
C PRO A 85 23.12 25.07 -3.60
N GLY A 86 24.23 24.98 -2.86
CA GLY A 86 25.57 25.13 -3.39
C GLY A 86 25.95 24.02 -4.38
N VAL A 87 25.56 22.76 -4.12
CA VAL A 87 25.72 21.65 -5.09
C VAL A 87 25.03 22.00 -6.41
N ARG A 88 23.77 22.43 -6.37
CA ARG A 88 23.02 22.80 -7.59
C ARG A 88 23.69 23.93 -8.34
N THR A 89 24.11 24.98 -7.64
CA THR A 89 24.78 26.13 -8.25
C THR A 89 26.09 25.71 -8.93
N GLN A 90 26.92 24.91 -8.26
CA GLN A 90 28.18 24.41 -8.82
C GLN A 90 27.95 23.45 -9.99
N ALA A 91 26.91 22.62 -9.95
CA ALA A 91 26.54 21.75 -11.05
C ALA A 91 26.06 22.54 -12.27
N ASP A 92 25.18 23.52 -12.10
CA ASP A 92 24.68 24.39 -13.17
C ASP A 92 25.82 25.16 -13.85
N GLU A 93 26.83 25.62 -13.08
CA GLU A 93 28.05 26.22 -13.64
C GLU A 93 28.80 25.26 -14.58
N ILE A 94 28.90 23.97 -14.24
CA ILE A 94 29.57 22.97 -15.06
C ILE A 94 28.72 22.67 -16.30
N LEU A 95 27.39 22.54 -16.13
CA LEU A 95 26.45 22.30 -17.23
C LEU A 95 26.47 23.40 -18.28
N ALA A 96 26.63 24.66 -17.87
CA ALA A 96 26.72 25.82 -18.75
C ALA A 96 28.14 26.06 -19.33
N ASN A 97 29.17 25.36 -18.86
CA ASN A 97 30.54 25.59 -19.28
C ASN A 97 30.81 25.00 -20.67
N SER A 98 31.24 25.84 -21.61
CA SER A 98 31.58 25.41 -22.98
C SER A 98 32.78 24.46 -23.06
N ALA A 99 33.63 24.43 -22.04
CA ALA A 99 34.76 23.50 -21.94
C ALA A 99 34.38 22.14 -21.32
N ALA A 100 33.17 22.00 -20.76
CA ALA A 100 32.70 20.74 -20.17
C ALA A 100 32.27 19.75 -21.27
N ASN A 101 32.81 18.53 -21.19
CA ASN A 101 32.38 17.43 -22.06
C ASN A 101 31.13 16.72 -21.49
N ASP A 102 30.60 15.73 -22.21
CA ASP A 102 29.39 15.05 -21.78
C ASP A 102 29.57 14.28 -20.46
N ALA A 103 30.77 13.77 -20.16
CA ALA A 103 31.06 13.11 -18.88
C ALA A 103 31.07 14.09 -17.70
N ASP A 104 31.64 15.28 -17.90
CA ASP A 104 31.59 16.38 -16.91
C ASP A 104 30.14 16.76 -16.61
N LYS A 105 29.35 16.96 -17.68
CA LYS A 105 27.95 17.38 -17.58
C LYS A 105 27.07 16.30 -16.97
N ALA A 106 27.29 15.03 -17.32
CA ALA A 106 26.46 13.94 -16.82
C ALA A 106 26.70 13.73 -15.31
N LEU A 107 27.95 13.80 -14.85
CA LEU A 107 28.27 13.74 -13.42
C LEU A 107 27.68 14.96 -12.68
N ALA A 108 27.81 16.16 -13.23
CA ALA A 108 27.23 17.36 -12.63
C ALA A 108 25.70 17.26 -12.50
N ALA A 109 25.01 16.84 -13.57
CA ALA A 109 23.57 16.63 -13.56
C ALA A 109 23.15 15.54 -12.55
N GLN A 110 23.90 14.43 -12.45
CA GLN A 110 23.59 13.37 -11.48
C GLN A 110 23.66 13.86 -10.02
N LEU A 111 24.65 14.70 -9.68
CA LEU A 111 24.77 15.28 -8.34
C LEU A 111 23.71 16.38 -8.09
N ALA A 112 23.40 17.18 -9.11
CA ALA A 112 22.33 18.17 -9.05
C ALA A 112 20.96 17.52 -8.83
N ALA A 113 20.69 16.36 -9.46
CA ALA A 113 19.47 15.60 -9.25
C ALA A 113 19.29 15.18 -7.78
N GLN A 114 20.35 14.63 -7.18
CA GLN A 114 20.33 14.23 -5.77
C GLN A 114 20.18 15.43 -4.83
N ALA A 115 20.86 16.54 -5.12
CA ALA A 115 20.71 17.76 -4.34
C ALA A 115 19.29 18.36 -4.47
N ALA A 116 18.72 18.38 -5.67
CA ALA A 116 17.34 18.82 -5.89
C ALA A 116 16.34 17.94 -5.13
N TYR A 117 16.53 16.61 -5.13
CA TYR A 117 15.70 15.70 -4.34
C TYR A 117 15.80 15.97 -2.83
N ASN A 118 17.00 16.22 -2.30
CA ASN A 118 17.17 16.59 -0.88
C ASN A 118 16.55 17.95 -0.51
N LEU A 119 16.37 18.82 -1.50
CA LEU A 119 15.69 20.12 -1.37
C LEU A 119 14.18 20.03 -1.61
N ASP A 120 13.61 18.83 -1.73
CA ASP A 120 12.21 18.59 -2.07
C ASP A 120 11.79 19.15 -3.45
N ASP A 121 12.76 19.45 -4.31
CA ASP A 121 12.54 19.85 -5.70
C ASP A 121 12.48 18.61 -6.61
N THR A 122 11.38 17.86 -6.51
CA THR A 122 11.13 16.66 -7.32
C THR A 122 11.14 16.96 -8.82
N ALA A 123 10.61 18.11 -9.24
CA ALA A 123 10.59 18.52 -10.64
C ALA A 123 12.02 18.77 -11.17
N GLY A 124 12.82 19.52 -10.42
CA GLY A 124 14.24 19.75 -10.72
C GLY A 124 15.04 18.44 -10.73
N ALA A 125 14.82 17.57 -9.75
CA ALA A 125 15.48 16.27 -9.69
C ALA A 125 15.23 15.43 -10.95
N LYS A 126 13.97 15.31 -11.39
CA LYS A 126 13.62 14.60 -12.63
C LYS A 126 14.29 15.22 -13.86
N LYS A 127 14.31 16.55 -13.98
CA LYS A 127 14.96 17.25 -15.11
C LYS A 127 16.46 16.94 -15.18
N TYR A 128 17.16 17.01 -14.05
CA TYR A 128 18.58 16.69 -13.99
C TYR A 128 18.86 15.21 -14.27
N LEU A 129 18.02 14.28 -13.81
CA LEU A 129 18.15 12.86 -14.13
C LEU A 129 17.98 12.60 -15.62
N GLN A 130 16.96 13.20 -16.25
CA GLN A 130 16.75 13.11 -17.69
C GLN A 130 17.96 13.64 -18.47
N GLN A 131 18.55 14.76 -18.03
CA GLN A 131 19.77 15.30 -18.63
C GLN A 131 20.96 14.36 -18.47
N ALA A 132 21.20 13.83 -17.26
CA ALA A 132 22.29 12.90 -16.99
C ALA A 132 22.19 11.61 -17.83
N ILE A 133 20.99 11.03 -17.88
CA ILE A 133 20.68 9.81 -18.66
C ILE A 133 20.83 10.08 -20.16
N GLY A 134 20.35 11.23 -20.65
CA GLY A 134 20.36 11.61 -22.06
C GLY A 134 21.75 11.90 -22.61
N LEU A 135 22.67 12.40 -21.77
CA LEU A 135 24.09 12.56 -22.12
C LEU A 135 24.80 11.22 -22.34
N ASN A 136 24.26 10.13 -21.77
CA ASN A 136 24.77 8.77 -21.92
C ASN A 136 26.28 8.63 -21.65
N ALA A 137 26.83 9.48 -20.77
CA ALA A 137 28.26 9.59 -20.49
C ALA A 137 28.64 9.03 -19.10
N LEU A 138 27.67 8.58 -18.30
CA LEU A 138 27.89 7.87 -17.05
C LEU A 138 28.32 6.43 -17.31
N ASP A 139 29.05 5.85 -16.36
CA ASP A 139 29.26 4.40 -16.30
C ASP A 139 27.93 3.66 -16.05
N ASN A 140 27.95 2.32 -16.14
CA ASN A 140 26.72 1.55 -16.00
C ASN A 140 26.09 1.70 -14.61
N ASN A 141 26.90 1.79 -13.55
CA ASN A 141 26.40 2.02 -12.20
C ASN A 141 25.62 3.34 -12.13
N GLY A 142 26.24 4.45 -12.52
CA GLY A 142 25.62 5.77 -12.48
C GLY A 142 24.42 5.90 -13.40
N GLN A 143 24.52 5.40 -14.64
CA GLN A 143 23.43 5.43 -15.62
C GLN A 143 22.18 4.73 -15.08
N PHE A 144 22.32 3.49 -14.64
CA PHE A 144 21.20 2.66 -14.22
C PHE A 144 20.62 3.10 -12.88
N GLN A 145 21.45 3.59 -11.95
CA GLN A 145 20.96 4.22 -10.72
C GLN A 145 20.15 5.49 -11.01
N SER A 146 20.59 6.34 -11.95
CA SER A 146 19.82 7.52 -12.35
C SER A 146 18.49 7.15 -13.00
N MET A 147 18.43 6.07 -13.79
CA MET A 147 17.18 5.56 -14.34
C MET A 147 16.22 5.06 -13.26
N LEU A 148 16.72 4.29 -12.28
CA LEU A 148 15.91 3.84 -11.14
C LEU A 148 15.33 5.01 -10.33
N MET A 149 16.17 6.00 -10.01
CA MET A 149 15.72 7.19 -9.28
C MET A 149 14.67 7.96 -10.09
N LEU A 150 14.86 8.10 -11.41
CA LEU A 150 13.90 8.77 -12.28
C LEU A 150 12.56 8.02 -12.30
N ALA A 151 12.59 6.70 -12.47
CA ALA A 151 11.38 5.87 -12.44
C ALA A 151 10.61 6.01 -11.12
N GLN A 152 11.32 5.97 -9.98
CA GLN A 152 10.71 6.14 -8.65
C GLN A 152 10.08 7.51 -8.46
N LEU A 153 10.72 8.58 -8.93
CA LEU A 153 10.17 9.94 -8.85
C LEU A 153 8.98 10.13 -9.81
N GLN A 154 9.00 9.50 -10.98
CA GLN A 154 7.86 9.51 -11.90
C GLN A 154 6.66 8.79 -11.28
N MET A 155 6.85 7.60 -10.70
CA MET A 155 5.77 6.87 -10.02
C MET A 155 5.19 7.61 -8.82
N GLN A 156 6.01 8.39 -8.09
CA GLN A 156 5.54 9.20 -6.96
C GLN A 156 4.75 10.46 -7.36
N ASP A 157 4.98 10.98 -8.57
CA ASP A 157 4.39 12.23 -9.08
C ASP A 157 3.23 11.95 -10.04
N ASP A 158 2.50 10.85 -9.82
CA ASP A 158 1.39 10.34 -10.65
C ASP A 158 1.73 10.10 -12.14
N GLN A 159 3.01 10.11 -12.51
CA GLN A 159 3.53 9.75 -13.85
C GLN A 159 3.82 8.24 -13.92
N GLN A 160 2.82 7.44 -13.57
CA GLN A 160 2.99 6.00 -13.37
C GLN A 160 3.37 5.26 -14.67
N ALA A 161 2.80 5.68 -15.80
CA ALA A 161 3.09 5.08 -17.11
C ALA A 161 4.53 5.40 -17.57
N GLU A 162 4.98 6.64 -17.39
CA GLU A 162 6.35 7.05 -17.70
C GLU A 162 7.36 6.40 -16.76
N GLY A 163 7.03 6.30 -15.47
CA GLY A 163 7.85 5.60 -14.48
C GLY A 163 8.06 4.13 -14.83
N LEU A 164 6.97 3.44 -15.21
CA LEU A 164 7.03 2.06 -15.67
C LEU A 164 7.86 1.91 -16.95
N ALA A 165 7.72 2.83 -17.92
CA ALA A 165 8.52 2.80 -19.15
C ALA A 165 10.03 3.00 -18.88
N THR A 166 10.38 3.93 -17.98
CA THR A 166 11.78 4.13 -17.54
C THR A 166 12.32 2.88 -16.85
N LEU A 167 11.51 2.23 -16.01
CA LEU A 167 11.87 1.03 -15.28
C LEU A 167 12.04 -0.19 -16.20
N ASP A 168 11.16 -0.34 -17.20
CA ASP A 168 11.27 -1.38 -18.23
C ASP A 168 12.57 -1.23 -19.01
N LYS A 169 12.91 0.00 -19.44
CA LYS A 169 14.19 0.28 -20.10
C LYS A 169 15.39 -0.04 -19.20
N TYR A 170 15.31 0.33 -17.92
CA TYR A 170 16.35 0.01 -16.95
C TYR A 170 16.57 -1.50 -16.83
N LEU A 171 15.51 -2.29 -16.68
CA LEU A 171 15.61 -3.75 -16.56
C LEU A 171 16.09 -4.40 -17.87
N GLU A 172 15.66 -3.86 -19.01
CA GLU A 172 16.09 -4.33 -20.33
C GLU A 172 17.59 -4.12 -20.54
N GLU A 173 18.14 -2.94 -20.20
CA GLU A 173 19.56 -2.64 -20.44
C GLU A 173 20.49 -3.19 -19.34
N SER A 174 20.05 -3.15 -18.08
CA SER A 174 20.86 -3.62 -16.95
C SER A 174 20.86 -5.15 -16.83
N LYS A 175 19.83 -5.82 -17.40
CA LYS A 175 19.53 -7.25 -17.20
C LYS A 175 19.49 -7.64 -15.73
N SER A 176 19.14 -6.70 -14.85
CA SER A 176 19.08 -6.98 -13.42
C SER A 176 18.03 -8.05 -13.12
N GLN A 177 18.42 -9.00 -12.28
CA GLN A 177 17.54 -10.03 -11.72
C GLN A 177 17.46 -9.90 -10.19
N ARG A 178 17.93 -8.78 -9.62
CA ARG A 178 17.84 -8.54 -8.18
C ARG A 178 16.37 -8.52 -7.77
N PRO A 179 15.97 -9.26 -6.72
CA PRO A 179 14.59 -9.29 -6.26
C PRO A 179 13.99 -7.89 -6.08
N GLU A 180 14.74 -6.94 -5.53
CA GLU A 180 14.30 -5.57 -5.27
C GLU A 180 13.88 -4.82 -6.55
N ASP A 181 14.62 -4.98 -7.64
CA ASP A 181 14.31 -4.33 -8.91
C ASP A 181 13.05 -4.93 -9.55
N LEU A 182 12.90 -6.25 -9.43
CA LEU A 182 11.71 -6.96 -9.89
C LEU A 182 10.47 -6.59 -9.05
N ILE A 183 10.62 -6.43 -7.74
CA ILE A 183 9.54 -5.93 -6.87
C ILE A 183 9.15 -4.50 -7.26
N LEU A 184 10.11 -3.63 -7.58
CA LEU A 184 9.80 -2.29 -8.04
C LEU A 184 8.96 -2.32 -9.33
N LYS A 185 9.28 -3.23 -10.26
CA LYS A 185 8.47 -3.44 -11.48
C LYS A 185 7.09 -4.00 -11.16
N GLY A 186 7.00 -4.98 -10.27
CA GLY A 186 5.72 -5.51 -9.80
C GLY A 186 4.84 -4.43 -9.15
N GLN A 187 5.43 -3.53 -8.36
CA GLN A 187 4.73 -2.38 -7.78
C GLN A 187 4.22 -1.41 -8.84
N ALA A 188 5.07 -1.06 -9.81
CA ALA A 188 4.70 -0.18 -10.93
C ALA A 188 3.55 -0.78 -11.77
N LEU A 189 3.62 -2.08 -12.06
CA LEU A 189 2.56 -2.81 -12.77
C LEU A 189 1.27 -2.86 -11.96
N TYR A 190 1.35 -3.08 -10.64
CA TYR A 190 0.18 -3.05 -9.76
C TYR A 190 -0.48 -1.66 -9.73
N GLN A 191 0.31 -0.59 -9.59
CA GLN A 191 -0.20 0.79 -9.55
C GLN A 191 -0.86 1.22 -10.86
N THR A 192 -0.39 0.68 -11.99
CA THR A 192 -0.96 0.91 -13.33
C THR A 192 -2.06 -0.10 -13.68
N GLU A 193 -2.58 -0.83 -12.71
CA GLU A 193 -3.65 -1.83 -12.85
C GLU A 193 -3.31 -3.02 -13.80
N ARG A 194 -2.03 -3.19 -14.12
CA ARG A 194 -1.50 -4.28 -14.97
C ARG A 194 -1.23 -5.53 -14.13
N TYR A 195 -2.22 -5.97 -13.35
CA TYR A 195 -2.09 -7.02 -12.34
C TYR A 195 -1.59 -8.37 -12.90
N LYS A 196 -2.12 -8.78 -14.06
CA LYS A 196 -1.73 -10.03 -14.74
C LYS A 196 -0.25 -10.05 -15.12
N GLU A 197 0.33 -8.89 -15.43
CA GLU A 197 1.74 -8.75 -15.76
C GLU A 197 2.61 -8.61 -14.49
N ALA A 198 2.07 -8.02 -13.42
CA ALA A 198 2.76 -7.94 -12.12
C ALA A 198 3.04 -9.33 -11.54
N ILE A 199 2.08 -10.24 -11.61
CA ILE A 199 2.15 -11.59 -11.01
C ILE A 199 3.43 -12.36 -11.38
N PRO A 200 3.76 -12.62 -12.66
CA PRO A 200 4.95 -13.38 -13.00
C PRO A 200 6.25 -12.70 -12.54
N VAL A 201 6.31 -11.36 -12.57
CA VAL A 201 7.47 -10.59 -12.11
C VAL A 201 7.64 -10.72 -10.59
N LEU A 202 6.55 -10.58 -9.83
CA LEU A 202 6.55 -10.73 -8.38
C LEU A 202 6.91 -12.15 -7.94
N LYS A 203 6.40 -13.17 -8.64
CA LYS A 203 6.77 -14.57 -8.40
C LYS A 203 8.27 -14.79 -8.62
N GLN A 204 8.83 -14.23 -9.69
CA GLN A 204 10.26 -14.31 -9.97
C GLN A 204 11.08 -13.65 -8.84
N ALA A 205 10.68 -12.46 -8.39
CA ALA A 205 11.35 -11.76 -7.31
C ALA A 205 11.35 -12.56 -6.00
N ILE A 206 10.19 -13.11 -5.63
CA ILE A 206 10.02 -13.91 -4.40
C ILE A 206 10.84 -15.20 -4.48
N ALA A 207 10.86 -15.88 -5.63
CA ALA A 207 11.62 -17.12 -5.82
C ALA A 207 13.14 -16.90 -5.83
N ALA A 208 13.59 -15.72 -6.28
CA ALA A 208 15.01 -15.36 -6.31
C ALA A 208 15.57 -14.92 -4.95
N SER A 209 14.70 -14.67 -3.96
CA SER A 209 15.12 -14.28 -2.61
C SER A 209 15.12 -15.47 -1.65
N PRO A 210 16.23 -15.75 -0.97
CA PRO A 210 16.27 -16.76 0.10
C PRO A 210 15.34 -16.45 1.27
N GLU A 211 15.12 -15.17 1.55
CA GLU A 211 14.26 -14.68 2.63
C GLU A 211 13.34 -13.57 2.09
N PRO A 212 12.28 -13.91 1.34
CA PRO A 212 11.41 -12.91 0.74
C PRO A 212 10.65 -12.15 1.84
N LYS A 213 10.59 -10.82 1.69
CA LYS A 213 9.87 -9.96 2.62
C LYS A 213 8.38 -10.28 2.57
N ASP A 214 7.71 -10.32 3.71
CA ASP A 214 6.27 -10.61 3.76
C ASP A 214 5.45 -9.57 2.97
N SER A 215 5.93 -8.33 2.84
CA SER A 215 5.33 -7.28 2.00
C SER A 215 5.32 -7.63 0.50
N TRP A 216 6.27 -8.43 0.02
CA TRP A 216 6.31 -8.89 -1.37
C TRP A 216 5.23 -9.93 -1.63
N ASN A 217 5.04 -10.86 -0.69
CA ASN A 217 3.95 -11.83 -0.73
C ASN A 217 2.58 -11.14 -0.63
N GLN A 218 2.46 -10.10 0.20
CA GLN A 218 1.25 -9.28 0.27
C GLN A 218 0.93 -8.59 -1.06
N LEU A 219 1.94 -8.05 -1.76
CA LEU A 219 1.76 -7.45 -3.07
C LEU A 219 1.36 -8.48 -4.14
N LEU A 220 1.95 -9.68 -4.11
CA LEU A 220 1.56 -10.78 -5.00
C LEU A 220 0.11 -11.22 -4.72
N MET A 221 -0.26 -11.39 -3.45
CA MET A 221 -1.64 -11.71 -3.03
C MET A 221 -2.63 -10.64 -3.52
N ALA A 222 -2.31 -9.36 -3.33
CA ALA A 222 -3.15 -8.26 -3.83
C ALA A 222 -3.25 -8.29 -5.36
N SER A 223 -2.14 -8.55 -6.06
CA SER A 223 -2.14 -8.66 -7.52
C SER A 223 -3.02 -9.82 -8.01
N TYR A 224 -3.03 -10.96 -7.29
CA TYR A 224 -3.95 -12.05 -7.58
C TYR A 224 -5.41 -11.64 -7.39
N ALA A 225 -5.74 -11.00 -6.27
CA ALA A 225 -7.10 -10.55 -5.97
C ALA A 225 -7.64 -9.58 -7.04
N GLU A 226 -6.86 -8.55 -7.37
CA GLU A 226 -7.25 -7.55 -8.38
C GLU A 226 -7.28 -8.11 -9.82
N ALA A 227 -6.49 -9.15 -10.09
CA ALA A 227 -6.55 -9.88 -11.37
C ALA A 227 -7.76 -10.85 -11.47
N GLY A 228 -8.58 -10.97 -10.43
CA GLY A 228 -9.67 -11.95 -10.34
C GLY A 228 -9.20 -13.39 -10.14
N GLN A 229 -7.93 -13.59 -9.75
CA GLN A 229 -7.33 -14.89 -9.42
C GLN A 229 -7.55 -15.20 -7.94
N THR A 230 -8.83 -15.30 -7.57
CA THR A 230 -9.27 -15.36 -6.17
C THR A 230 -8.75 -16.61 -5.44
N GLY A 231 -8.62 -17.75 -6.14
CA GLY A 231 -8.08 -18.98 -5.55
C GLY A 231 -6.60 -18.84 -5.16
N GLU A 232 -5.80 -18.24 -6.03
CA GLU A 232 -4.39 -17.96 -5.79
C GLU A 232 -4.18 -16.91 -4.69
N ALA A 233 -5.05 -15.89 -4.64
CA ALA A 233 -5.05 -14.91 -3.56
C ALA A 233 -5.32 -15.56 -2.20
N VAL A 234 -6.32 -16.44 -2.11
CA VAL A 234 -6.62 -17.22 -0.90
C VAL A 234 -5.44 -18.10 -0.51
N ALA A 235 -4.87 -18.85 -1.44
CA ALA A 235 -3.72 -19.73 -1.16
C ALA A 235 -2.51 -18.93 -0.64
N ALA A 236 -2.23 -17.76 -1.22
CA ALA A 236 -1.17 -16.87 -0.75
C ALA A 236 -1.45 -16.34 0.67
N ALA A 237 -2.69 -15.97 0.96
CA ALA A 237 -3.10 -15.51 2.29
C ALA A 237 -3.03 -16.63 3.33
N GLU A 238 -3.45 -17.85 2.99
CA GLU A 238 -3.36 -19.03 3.86
C GLU A 238 -1.90 -19.32 4.22
N ALA A 239 -1.00 -19.30 3.22
CA ALA A 239 0.43 -19.51 3.43
C ALA A 239 1.05 -18.42 4.33
N LEU A 240 0.71 -17.15 4.10
CA LEU A 240 1.19 -16.04 4.93
C LEU A 240 0.69 -16.17 6.38
N ALA A 241 -0.61 -16.41 6.56
CA ALA A 241 -1.24 -16.58 7.87
C ALA A 241 -0.71 -17.80 8.64
N ALA A 242 -0.34 -18.89 7.94
CA ALA A 242 0.26 -20.08 8.55
C ALA A 242 1.68 -19.82 9.09
N LYS A 243 2.46 -18.97 8.42
CA LYS A 243 3.80 -18.55 8.88
C LYS A 243 3.70 -17.61 10.10
N THR A 244 2.64 -16.80 10.17
CA THR A 244 2.43 -15.81 11.24
C THR A 244 1.07 -15.99 11.92
N PRO A 245 0.83 -17.09 12.65
CA PRO A 245 -0.50 -17.44 13.17
C PRO A 245 -1.03 -16.44 14.21
N ASN A 246 -0.14 -15.72 14.90
CA ASN A 246 -0.50 -14.72 15.90
C ASN A 246 -0.50 -13.29 15.36
N ASP A 247 -0.12 -13.06 14.09
CA ASP A 247 -0.12 -11.74 13.49
C ASP A 247 -1.54 -11.36 13.07
N LYS A 248 -2.15 -10.44 13.84
CA LYS A 248 -3.51 -9.96 13.61
C LYS A 248 -3.72 -9.48 12.18
N LYS A 249 -2.75 -8.76 11.61
CA LYS A 249 -2.86 -8.19 10.25
C LYS A 249 -2.94 -9.29 9.19
N ALA A 250 -2.09 -10.31 9.28
CA ALA A 250 -2.11 -11.46 8.37
C ALA A 250 -3.42 -12.25 8.49
N GLN A 251 -3.92 -12.48 9.70
CA GLN A 251 -5.21 -13.16 9.90
C GLN A 251 -6.39 -12.34 9.35
N LEU A 252 -6.42 -11.02 9.57
CA LEU A 252 -7.46 -10.16 8.97
C LEU A 252 -7.40 -10.16 7.45
N ASN A 253 -6.19 -10.15 6.86
CA ASN A 253 -6.03 -10.28 5.41
C ASN A 253 -6.56 -11.62 4.90
N LEU A 254 -6.31 -12.73 5.61
CA LEU A 254 -6.88 -14.03 5.27
C LEU A 254 -8.41 -14.02 5.33
N ALA A 255 -9.01 -13.47 6.38
CA ALA A 255 -10.45 -13.32 6.49
C ALA A 255 -11.02 -12.52 5.30
N ASN A 256 -10.37 -11.41 4.93
CA ASN A 256 -10.76 -10.61 3.76
C ASN A 256 -10.69 -11.40 2.45
N MET A 257 -9.64 -12.19 2.24
CA MET A 257 -9.50 -13.02 1.03
C MET A 257 -10.57 -14.11 0.98
N TYR A 258 -10.91 -14.73 2.12
CA TYR A 258 -12.04 -15.65 2.18
C TYR A 258 -13.38 -14.96 1.86
N MET A 259 -13.61 -13.74 2.35
CA MET A 259 -14.81 -12.98 2.01
C MET A 259 -14.88 -12.67 0.50
N GLN A 260 -13.78 -12.26 -0.11
CA GLN A 260 -13.73 -12.02 -1.57
C GLN A 260 -13.94 -13.31 -2.38
N ALA A 261 -13.58 -14.46 -1.81
CA ALA A 261 -13.81 -15.78 -2.38
C ALA A 261 -15.20 -16.37 -2.08
N ASP A 262 -16.09 -15.60 -1.45
CA ASP A 262 -17.41 -16.03 -0.99
C ASP A 262 -17.37 -17.22 0.00
N GLN A 263 -16.24 -17.39 0.69
CA GLN A 263 -15.99 -18.43 1.70
C GLN A 263 -16.31 -17.90 3.10
N MET A 264 -17.55 -17.46 3.32
CA MET A 264 -17.97 -16.76 4.55
C MET A 264 -17.72 -17.57 5.83
N ASP A 265 -17.95 -18.88 5.82
CA ASP A 265 -17.69 -19.75 6.98
C ASP A 265 -16.21 -19.77 7.38
N LYS A 266 -15.30 -19.79 6.40
CA LYS A 266 -13.86 -19.74 6.69
C LYS A 266 -13.45 -18.36 7.19
N ALA A 267 -14.00 -17.29 6.61
CA ALA A 267 -13.77 -15.93 7.07
C ALA A 267 -14.20 -15.76 8.53
N ALA A 268 -15.41 -16.23 8.88
CA ALA A 268 -15.92 -16.23 10.24
C ALA A 268 -15.00 -17.01 11.18
N GLY A 269 -14.55 -18.21 10.78
CA GLY A 269 -13.64 -19.03 11.60
C GLY A 269 -12.30 -18.36 11.92
N VAL A 270 -11.75 -17.56 11.00
CA VAL A 270 -10.53 -16.77 11.26
C VAL A 270 -10.81 -15.62 12.23
N MET A 271 -11.90 -14.88 11.99
CA MET A 271 -12.30 -13.75 12.84
C MET A 271 -12.68 -14.19 14.26
N ASP A 272 -13.31 -15.36 14.41
CA ASP A 272 -13.62 -15.96 15.71
C ASP A 272 -12.38 -16.33 16.50
N LYS A 273 -11.33 -16.84 15.84
CA LYS A 273 -10.05 -17.10 16.51
C LYS A 273 -9.44 -15.80 17.04
N LEU A 274 -9.47 -14.73 16.25
CA LEU A 274 -9.03 -13.40 16.68
C LEU A 274 -9.87 -12.85 17.83
N ARG A 275 -11.18 -13.08 17.81
CA ARG A 275 -12.10 -12.70 18.88
C ARG A 275 -11.81 -13.46 20.18
N ALA A 276 -11.69 -14.78 20.09
CA ALA A 276 -11.42 -15.66 21.23
C ALA A 276 -10.05 -15.40 21.87
N SER A 277 -9.04 -15.01 21.08
CA SER A 277 -7.72 -14.61 21.58
C SER A 277 -7.66 -13.18 22.12
N GLY A 278 -8.77 -12.42 22.08
CA GLY A 278 -8.83 -11.02 22.50
C GLY A 278 -8.11 -10.05 21.56
N GLN A 279 -7.75 -10.48 20.34
CA GLN A 279 -7.09 -9.64 19.34
C GLN A 279 -8.07 -8.79 18.52
N LEU A 280 -9.36 -9.13 18.51
CA LEU A 280 -10.40 -8.29 17.93
C LEU A 280 -10.71 -7.12 18.87
N THR A 281 -10.29 -5.90 18.51
CA THR A 281 -10.26 -4.74 19.43
C THR A 281 -10.84 -3.47 18.83
N GLU A 282 -11.11 -3.43 17.53
CA GLU A 282 -11.59 -2.22 16.85
C GLU A 282 -13.05 -2.34 16.41
N GLU A 283 -13.77 -1.21 16.40
CA GLU A 283 -15.18 -1.13 15.97
C GLU A 283 -15.38 -1.75 14.58
N LYS A 284 -14.49 -1.44 13.62
CA LYS A 284 -14.55 -1.94 12.24
C LYS A 284 -14.46 -3.47 12.16
N GLU A 285 -13.76 -4.10 13.09
CA GLU A 285 -13.50 -5.54 13.09
C GLU A 285 -14.70 -6.32 13.62
N TYR A 286 -15.34 -5.80 14.67
CA TYR A 286 -16.63 -6.31 15.12
C TYR A 286 -17.71 -6.09 14.05
N LYS A 287 -17.71 -4.92 13.39
CA LYS A 287 -18.61 -4.64 12.26
C LYS A 287 -18.42 -5.63 11.12
N GLN A 288 -17.18 -5.93 10.78
CA GLN A 288 -16.86 -6.93 9.79
C GLN A 288 -17.35 -8.32 10.20
N LEU A 289 -17.08 -8.77 11.43
CA LEU A 289 -17.48 -10.10 11.90
C LEU A 289 -19.00 -10.30 11.90
N TYR A 290 -19.76 -9.37 12.49
CA TYR A 290 -21.21 -9.54 12.47
C TYR A 290 -21.79 -9.40 11.05
N SER A 291 -21.12 -8.66 10.15
CA SER A 291 -21.53 -8.60 8.74
C SER A 291 -21.27 -9.92 8.03
N ILE A 292 -20.16 -10.63 8.32
CA ILE A 292 -19.93 -11.99 7.81
C ILE A 292 -21.08 -12.90 8.26
N TYR A 293 -21.46 -12.86 9.55
CA TYR A 293 -22.59 -13.65 10.05
C TYR A 293 -23.92 -13.24 9.43
N ALA A 294 -24.21 -11.95 9.28
CA ALA A 294 -25.46 -11.48 8.69
C ALA A 294 -25.63 -11.89 7.21
N ASN A 295 -24.53 -12.21 6.52
CA ASN A 295 -24.52 -12.72 5.14
C ASN A 295 -24.35 -14.25 5.07
N THR A 296 -24.40 -14.95 6.20
CA THR A 296 -24.29 -16.42 6.27
C THR A 296 -25.62 -16.99 6.77
N GLU A 297 -26.14 -18.02 6.11
CA GLU A 297 -27.42 -18.62 6.49
C GLU A 297 -27.42 -19.17 7.93
N ASN A 298 -28.51 -18.93 8.66
CA ASN A 298 -28.74 -19.44 10.02
C ASN A 298 -27.73 -18.95 11.07
N LYS A 299 -27.20 -17.74 10.92
CA LYS A 299 -26.20 -17.13 11.83
C LYS A 299 -26.72 -15.92 12.61
N GLU A 300 -28.04 -15.76 12.69
CA GLU A 300 -28.69 -14.64 13.39
C GLU A 300 -28.25 -14.56 14.86
N LYS A 301 -28.13 -15.72 15.53
CA LYS A 301 -27.67 -15.81 16.92
C LYS A 301 -26.23 -15.34 17.07
N ASP A 302 -25.37 -15.62 16.08
CA ASP A 302 -23.98 -15.20 16.08
C ASP A 302 -23.85 -13.68 15.86
N VAL A 303 -24.69 -13.09 14.97
CA VAL A 303 -24.81 -11.63 14.82
C VAL A 303 -25.15 -10.98 16.16
N ILE A 304 -26.20 -11.49 16.82
CA ILE A 304 -26.66 -10.99 18.13
C ILE A 304 -25.53 -11.08 19.17
N ALA A 305 -24.86 -12.24 19.25
CA ALA A 305 -23.79 -12.46 20.22
C ALA A 305 -22.62 -11.49 20.02
N VAL A 306 -22.14 -11.34 18.77
CA VAL A 306 -21.01 -10.44 18.45
C VAL A 306 -21.37 -8.99 18.71
N ILE A 307 -22.57 -8.55 18.32
CA ILE A 307 -22.99 -7.17 18.56
C ILE A 307 -23.10 -6.89 20.07
N ASN A 308 -23.79 -7.75 20.82
CA ASN A 308 -23.96 -7.56 22.26
C ASN A 308 -22.61 -7.55 23.00
N GLU A 309 -21.70 -8.47 22.64
CA GLU A 309 -20.34 -8.52 23.18
C GLU A 309 -19.57 -7.22 22.88
N GLY A 310 -19.60 -6.76 21.62
CA GLY A 310 -18.93 -5.54 21.21
C GLY A 310 -19.46 -4.29 21.92
N MET A 311 -20.78 -4.21 22.13
CA MET A 311 -21.42 -3.13 22.89
C MET A 311 -21.06 -3.20 24.38
N GLN A 312 -21.09 -4.39 24.99
CA GLN A 312 -20.73 -4.59 26.39
C GLN A 312 -19.27 -4.20 26.67
N LYS A 313 -18.36 -4.49 25.73
CA LYS A 313 -16.95 -4.09 25.80
C LYS A 313 -16.73 -2.60 25.45
N GLY A 314 -17.76 -1.87 25.02
CA GLY A 314 -17.64 -0.48 24.58
C GLY A 314 -16.89 -0.30 23.24
N ILE A 315 -16.68 -1.40 22.48
CA ILE A 315 -16.01 -1.39 21.18
C ILE A 315 -16.98 -0.98 20.07
N LEU A 316 -18.20 -1.54 20.10
CA LEU A 316 -19.27 -1.16 19.18
C LEU A 316 -20.11 -0.05 19.78
N LYS A 317 -20.39 0.97 18.97
CA LYS A 317 -21.27 2.07 19.35
C LYS A 317 -22.74 1.65 19.21
N PRO A 318 -23.62 2.10 20.12
CA PRO A 318 -25.08 1.98 19.97
C PRO A 318 -25.60 2.94 18.90
N ASP A 319 -25.19 2.73 17.65
CA ASP A 319 -25.58 3.55 16.51
C ASP A 319 -26.74 2.91 15.71
N TYR A 320 -27.19 3.61 14.66
CA TYR A 320 -28.25 3.14 13.78
C TYR A 320 -27.98 1.75 13.19
N GLN A 321 -26.76 1.49 12.71
CA GLN A 321 -26.42 0.25 12.04
C GLN A 321 -26.41 -0.92 13.02
N THR A 322 -25.84 -0.71 14.21
CA THR A 322 -25.80 -1.69 15.29
C THR A 322 -27.22 -2.11 15.71
N TYR A 323 -28.11 -1.15 15.96
CA TYR A 323 -29.49 -1.46 16.34
C TYR A 323 -30.31 -2.07 15.21
N LEU A 324 -30.10 -1.63 13.97
CA LEU A 324 -30.80 -2.23 12.83
C LEU A 324 -30.41 -3.71 12.64
N ALA A 325 -29.12 -4.02 12.73
CA ALA A 325 -28.62 -5.39 12.61
C ALA A 325 -29.17 -6.29 13.73
N LEU A 326 -29.21 -5.80 14.98
CA LEU A 326 -29.86 -6.51 16.08
C LEU A 326 -31.35 -6.72 15.83
N ALA A 327 -32.07 -5.68 15.39
CA ALA A 327 -33.50 -5.78 15.15
C ALA A 327 -33.83 -6.85 14.09
N GLN A 328 -33.10 -6.84 12.98
CA GLN A 328 -33.24 -7.84 11.92
C GLN A 328 -32.89 -9.24 12.42
N SER A 329 -31.78 -9.38 13.15
CA SER A 329 -31.32 -10.69 13.62
C SER A 329 -32.28 -11.29 14.64
N TYR A 330 -32.79 -10.49 15.59
CA TYR A 330 -33.81 -10.95 16.53
C TYR A 330 -35.11 -11.33 15.83
N TYR A 331 -35.50 -10.58 14.79
CA TYR A 331 -36.69 -10.90 14.00
C TYR A 331 -36.57 -12.25 13.29
N TYR A 332 -35.45 -12.49 12.60
CA TYR A 332 -35.20 -13.76 11.90
C TYR A 332 -34.88 -14.92 12.84
N SER A 333 -34.55 -14.65 14.11
CA SER A 333 -34.40 -15.65 15.16
C SER A 333 -35.65 -15.83 16.05
N ASP A 334 -36.82 -15.34 15.60
CA ASP A 334 -38.12 -15.41 16.28
C ASP A 334 -38.21 -14.75 17.68
N ASP A 335 -37.26 -13.86 18.05
CA ASP A 335 -37.34 -13.03 19.26
C ASP A 335 -37.95 -11.66 18.91
N VAL A 336 -39.21 -11.69 18.46
CA VAL A 336 -39.94 -10.50 17.98
C VAL A 336 -39.98 -9.37 19.02
N PRO A 337 -40.16 -9.61 20.33
CA PRO A 337 -40.12 -8.54 21.33
C PRO A 337 -38.80 -7.75 21.31
N LYS A 338 -37.64 -8.43 21.26
CA LYS A 338 -36.34 -7.74 21.16
C LYS A 338 -36.12 -7.11 19.79
N ALA A 339 -36.68 -7.69 18.73
CA ALA A 339 -36.64 -7.06 17.41
C ALA A 339 -37.32 -5.68 17.44
N ILE A 340 -38.52 -5.61 18.02
CA ILE A 340 -39.27 -4.36 18.21
C ILE A 340 -38.46 -3.35 19.04
N GLU A 341 -37.89 -3.77 20.17
CA GLU A 341 -37.07 -2.90 21.02
C GLU A 341 -35.89 -2.28 20.24
N ASN A 342 -35.19 -3.08 19.45
CA ASN A 342 -34.04 -2.61 18.68
C ASN A 342 -34.46 -1.74 17.50
N TRP A 343 -35.60 -2.01 16.84
CA TRP A 343 -36.15 -1.10 15.84
C TRP A 343 -36.59 0.24 16.44
N GLN A 344 -37.15 0.25 17.66
CA GLN A 344 -37.49 1.48 18.38
C GLN A 344 -36.24 2.32 18.69
N LYS A 345 -35.10 1.68 18.96
CA LYS A 345 -33.80 2.36 19.14
C LYS A 345 -33.19 2.83 17.80
N ALA A 346 -33.33 2.04 16.74
CA ALA A 346 -32.78 2.34 15.41
C ALA A 346 -33.54 3.46 14.70
N ALA A 347 -34.88 3.43 14.70
CA ALA A 347 -35.69 4.31 13.85
C ALA A 347 -35.48 5.83 14.08
N PRO A 348 -35.32 6.32 15.33
CA PRO A 348 -34.96 7.72 15.58
C PRO A 348 -33.61 8.12 14.97
N LEU A 349 -32.66 7.19 14.89
CA LEU A 349 -31.30 7.41 14.37
C LEU A 349 -31.20 7.31 12.84
N SER A 350 -32.20 6.74 12.17
CA SER A 350 -32.23 6.68 10.70
C SER A 350 -32.28 8.07 10.08
N LYS A 351 -31.86 8.20 8.81
CA LYS A 351 -32.00 9.43 8.02
C LYS A 351 -33.40 9.57 7.39
N ASP A 352 -34.11 8.47 7.24
CA ASP A 352 -35.43 8.40 6.62
C ASP A 352 -36.42 7.61 7.49
N GLY A 353 -37.66 7.49 7.03
CA GLY A 353 -38.75 6.79 7.70
C GLY A 353 -38.82 5.28 7.42
N GLU A 354 -37.91 4.67 6.66
CA GLU A 354 -38.02 3.25 6.28
C GLU A 354 -37.92 2.33 7.50
N THR A 355 -37.06 2.66 8.46
CA THR A 355 -36.95 1.90 9.72
C THR A 355 -38.22 1.99 10.55
N TYR A 356 -38.88 3.15 10.59
CA TYR A 356 -40.18 3.31 11.23
C TYR A 356 -41.27 2.51 10.50
N LEU A 357 -41.22 2.43 9.18
CA LEU A 357 -42.15 1.61 8.40
C LEU A 357 -41.96 0.12 8.68
N ASN A 358 -40.72 -0.35 8.80
CA ASN A 358 -40.43 -1.74 9.18
C ASN A 358 -40.93 -2.05 10.60
N LEU A 359 -40.67 -1.15 11.55
CA LEU A 359 -41.22 -1.24 12.92
C LEU A 359 -42.75 -1.32 12.90
N ALA A 360 -43.42 -0.45 12.11
CA ALA A 360 -44.87 -0.45 11.99
C ALA A 360 -45.43 -1.77 11.44
N LYS A 361 -44.75 -2.34 10.43
CA LYS A 361 -45.13 -3.63 9.82
C LYS A 361 -45.06 -4.77 10.84
N VAL A 362 -43.99 -4.81 11.65
CA VAL A 362 -43.84 -5.84 12.70
C VAL A 362 -44.82 -5.64 13.85
N LEU A 363 -45.01 -4.40 14.31
CA LEU A 363 -46.02 -4.12 15.34
C LEU A 363 -47.43 -4.52 14.89
N HIS A 364 -47.74 -4.33 13.60
CA HIS A 364 -49.01 -4.78 13.03
C HIS A 364 -49.13 -6.30 13.01
N SER A 365 -48.08 -7.04 12.60
CA SER A 365 -48.13 -8.51 12.61
C SER A 365 -48.30 -9.09 14.02
N GLU A 366 -47.77 -8.40 15.04
CA GLU A 366 -47.95 -8.75 16.45
C GLU A 366 -49.29 -8.26 17.05
N GLY A 367 -50.18 -7.65 16.26
CA GLY A 367 -51.47 -7.14 16.73
C GLY A 367 -51.39 -5.88 17.60
N ARG A 368 -50.23 -5.24 17.70
CA ARG A 368 -50.00 -3.98 18.46
C ARG A 368 -50.45 -2.77 17.64
N ILE A 369 -51.74 -2.75 17.28
CA ILE A 369 -52.32 -1.80 16.32
C ILE A 369 -52.07 -0.33 16.68
N PRO A 370 -52.24 0.14 17.93
CA PRO A 370 -51.99 1.56 18.25
C PRO A 370 -50.55 1.98 17.99
N GLU A 371 -49.60 1.13 18.35
CA GLU A 371 -48.16 1.39 18.18
C GLU A 371 -47.76 1.30 16.71
N ALA A 372 -48.34 0.35 15.96
CA ALA A 372 -48.12 0.22 14.52
C ALA A 372 -48.55 1.50 13.78
N LYS A 373 -49.72 2.07 14.13
CA LYS A 373 -50.20 3.33 13.57
C LYS A 373 -49.26 4.49 13.89
N GLN A 374 -48.80 4.59 15.14
CA GLN A 374 -47.86 5.63 15.55
C GLN A 374 -46.54 5.53 14.78
N ALA A 375 -45.96 4.33 14.66
CA ALA A 375 -44.73 4.11 13.91
C ALA A 375 -44.93 4.44 12.41
N ALA A 376 -46.06 4.08 11.81
CA ALA A 376 -46.37 4.42 10.42
C ALA A 376 -46.51 5.93 10.18
N GLN A 377 -47.09 6.68 11.14
CA GLN A 377 -47.13 8.14 11.07
C GLN A 377 -45.72 8.76 11.12
N GLN A 378 -44.86 8.26 12.02
CA GLN A 378 -43.46 8.69 12.09
C GLN A 378 -42.71 8.35 10.79
N ALA A 379 -42.99 7.20 10.18
CA ALA A 379 -42.43 6.83 8.89
C ALA A 379 -42.77 7.85 7.80
N ILE A 380 -44.03 8.26 7.68
CA ILE A 380 -44.45 9.29 6.71
C ILE A 380 -43.76 10.63 7.02
N ALA A 381 -43.78 11.06 8.29
CA ALA A 381 -43.21 12.34 8.70
C ALA A 381 -41.70 12.44 8.38
N LYS A 382 -40.97 11.33 8.50
CA LYS A 382 -39.53 11.25 8.23
C LYS A 382 -39.19 10.91 6.77
N GLY A 383 -40.22 10.68 5.94
CA GLY A 383 -40.10 10.37 4.51
C GLY A 383 -39.86 8.88 4.24
N VAL A 384 -40.76 8.27 3.46
CA VAL A 384 -40.66 6.89 2.98
C VAL A 384 -40.81 6.84 1.47
N LYS A 385 -40.17 5.86 0.83
CA LYS A 385 -40.23 5.63 -0.61
C LYS A 385 -41.64 5.23 -1.07
N LYS A 386 -42.37 4.50 -0.23
CA LYS A 386 -43.75 4.04 -0.51
C LYS A 386 -44.71 4.47 0.60
N PRO A 387 -45.16 5.74 0.62
CA PRO A 387 -46.07 6.25 1.66
C PRO A 387 -47.38 5.45 1.79
N GLU A 388 -47.83 4.82 0.71
CA GLU A 388 -49.05 3.99 0.71
C GLU A 388 -48.96 2.78 1.64
N ASP A 389 -47.76 2.21 1.85
CA ASP A 389 -47.56 1.11 2.80
C ASP A 389 -47.83 1.59 4.23
N ALA A 390 -47.36 2.78 4.58
CA ALA A 390 -47.61 3.38 5.89
C ALA A 390 -49.09 3.76 6.05
N LYS A 391 -49.71 4.38 5.04
CA LYS A 391 -51.14 4.76 5.07
C LYS A 391 -52.07 3.56 5.29
N LYS A 392 -51.76 2.40 4.70
CA LYS A 392 -52.52 1.16 4.95
C LYS A 392 -52.55 0.79 6.43
N ILE A 393 -51.40 0.88 7.11
CA ILE A 393 -51.28 0.58 8.55
C ILE A 393 -52.02 1.63 9.38
N ILE A 394 -51.92 2.92 9.01
CA ILE A 394 -52.63 4.02 9.69
C ILE A 394 -54.16 3.81 9.66
N ASN A 395 -54.69 3.31 8.55
CA ASN A 395 -56.12 3.14 8.31
C ASN A 395 -56.70 1.79 8.77
N LEU A 396 -55.91 0.94 9.46
CA LEU A 396 -56.42 -0.30 10.06
C LEU A 396 -57.57 0.02 11.04
N LYS A 397 -58.61 -0.81 11.05
CA LYS A 397 -59.77 -0.62 11.92
C LYS A 397 -59.47 -1.02 13.36
#